data_AF-A0A4S4BAP5-F1
#
_entry.id   AF-A0A4S4BAP5-F1
#
_cell.length_a   1.000
_cell.length_b   1.000
_cell.length_c   1.000
_cell.angle_alpha   90.00
_cell.angle_beta   90.00
_cell.angle_gamma   90.00
#
_symmetry.space_group_name_H-M   'P 1'
#
loop_
_entity.id
_entity.type
_entity.pdbx_description
1 polymer ?
#
loop_
_entity_poly.entity_id
_entity_poly.type
_entity_poly.pdbx_seq_one_letter_code
_entity_poly.pdbx_strand_id
1 'polypeptide(L)'
;MHKQTFSRSLFLTAALSLASLMPRAEGNEPDEATKARNLQSLLDKKNGDSVALAAQLLAENNEARETIRTQRADLQKLQVPEGGVVLTKEQAAAWAEYQAHGTPAEVKTKIETGAAAIGERDTLKQEKALTSVAEAAGYKPRVLGDRLTADKLTPEVREIDQDGKKVKVVYVKGEDNKEHLLSEYAKANWEDYLPALTAQGSGTGNEQQQNNVLRVALGGNGSSATTTRTPEQIAADKKSSGDYSM
;
A
#
# COMPACT_ATOMS: atom_id res chain seq x y z
N MET A 1 -1.79 -40.96 -30.96
CA MET A 1 -1.19 -40.18 -32.06
C MET A 1 -1.76 -38.77 -32.05
N HIS A 2 -1.08 -37.84 -31.37
CA HIS A 2 -1.47 -36.43 -31.28
C HIS A 2 -0.67 -35.63 -32.32
N LYS A 3 -1.36 -34.95 -33.24
CA LYS A 3 -0.73 -33.99 -34.17
C LYS A 3 -0.69 -32.63 -33.49
N GLN A 4 0.51 -32.23 -33.06
CA GLN A 4 0.81 -30.87 -32.63
C GLN A 4 0.95 -29.98 -33.86
N THR A 5 0.08 -28.98 -33.96
CA THR A 5 0.22 -27.83 -34.86
C THR A 5 1.12 -26.80 -34.18
N PHE A 6 2.36 -26.66 -34.66
CA PHE A 6 3.24 -25.57 -34.24
C PHE A 6 2.82 -24.27 -34.93
N SER A 7 2.36 -23.33 -34.12
CA SER A 7 2.06 -21.95 -34.50
C SER A 7 3.36 -21.22 -34.85
N ARG A 8 3.43 -20.68 -36.07
CA ARG A 8 4.52 -19.77 -36.50
C ARG A 8 4.24 -18.37 -35.95
N SER A 9 4.62 -18.13 -34.70
CA SER A 9 4.70 -16.78 -34.13
C SER A 9 6.16 -16.38 -34.01
N LEU A 10 6.70 -15.66 -34.99
CA LEU A 10 7.96 -14.95 -34.85
C LEU A 10 7.97 -13.69 -35.71
N PHE A 11 8.23 -12.58 -35.00
CA PHE A 11 8.63 -11.24 -35.44
C PHE A 11 7.58 -10.35 -36.12
N LEU A 12 6.81 -9.65 -35.28
CA LEU A 12 6.29 -8.32 -35.61
C LEU A 12 6.73 -7.31 -34.53
N THR A 13 8.05 -7.23 -34.31
CA THR A 13 8.68 -6.27 -33.39
C THR A 13 9.52 -5.30 -34.21
N ALA A 14 8.88 -4.37 -34.92
CA ALA A 14 9.44 -3.09 -35.39
C ALA A 14 8.44 -2.38 -36.32
N ALA A 15 7.38 -1.79 -35.77
CA ALA A 15 6.51 -0.90 -36.54
C ALA A 15 5.93 0.25 -35.71
N LEU A 16 6.55 0.60 -34.57
CA LEU A 16 6.05 1.67 -33.69
C LEU A 16 7.09 2.74 -33.32
N SER A 17 8.16 2.85 -34.11
CA SER A 17 9.12 3.98 -34.03
C SER A 17 9.28 4.76 -35.34
N LEU A 18 8.46 4.46 -36.36
CA LEU A 18 8.44 5.22 -37.63
C LEU A 18 7.21 6.16 -37.78
N ALA A 19 6.41 6.34 -36.72
CA ALA A 19 5.29 7.28 -36.76
C ALA A 19 5.67 8.74 -36.43
N SER A 20 6.92 9.02 -36.04
CA SER A 20 7.41 10.37 -35.75
C SER A 20 8.06 11.08 -36.95
N LEU A 21 8.06 10.47 -38.13
CA LEU A 21 8.63 11.06 -39.35
C LEU A 21 7.70 10.97 -40.58
N MET A 22 6.38 10.94 -40.38
CA MET A 22 5.50 11.39 -41.46
C MET A 22 5.37 12.90 -41.32
N PRO A 23 6.00 13.70 -42.21
CA PRO A 23 5.75 15.13 -42.23
C PRO A 23 4.24 15.29 -42.37
N ARG A 24 3.64 16.04 -41.44
CA ARG A 24 2.35 16.66 -41.65
C ARG A 24 2.49 17.36 -42.99
N ALA A 25 1.82 16.85 -44.02
CA ALA A 25 1.73 17.55 -45.29
C ALA A 25 0.94 18.83 -44.98
N GLU A 26 1.65 19.88 -44.55
CA GLU A 26 1.24 21.26 -44.77
C GLU A 26 1.14 21.38 -46.28
N GLY A 27 -0.06 21.10 -46.78
CA GLY A 27 -0.39 21.19 -48.19
C GLY A 27 -0.22 22.63 -48.59
N ASN A 28 0.92 22.94 -49.19
CA ASN A 28 1.03 24.10 -50.04
C ASN A 28 0.03 23.82 -51.18
N GLU A 29 -1.16 24.43 -51.13
CA GLU A 29 -2.11 24.28 -52.21
C GLU A 29 -1.37 24.66 -53.50
N PRO A 30 -1.37 23.81 -54.53
CA PRO A 30 -0.76 24.16 -55.79
C PRO A 30 -1.38 25.48 -56.27
N ASP A 31 -0.55 26.42 -56.69
CA ASP A 31 -1.06 27.69 -57.24
C ASP A 31 -1.96 27.42 -58.45
N GLU A 32 -2.81 28.39 -58.80
CA GLU A 32 -3.77 28.22 -59.89
C GLU A 32 -3.10 27.86 -61.23
N ALA A 33 -1.88 28.34 -61.45
CA ALA A 33 -1.07 27.97 -62.62
C ALA A 33 -0.68 26.48 -62.63
N THR A 34 -0.33 25.92 -61.47
CA THR A 34 -0.01 24.49 -61.32
C THR A 34 -1.27 23.63 -61.40
N LYS A 35 -2.39 24.06 -60.80
CA LYS A 35 -3.69 23.39 -60.93
C LYS A 35 -4.11 23.29 -62.41
N ALA A 36 -3.99 24.38 -63.16
CA ALA A 36 -4.32 24.42 -64.58
C ALA A 36 -3.40 23.50 -65.43
N ARG A 37 -2.09 23.50 -65.18
CA ARG A 37 -1.15 22.58 -65.86
C ARG A 37 -1.41 21.11 -65.55
N ASN A 38 -1.78 20.80 -64.31
CA ASN A 38 -2.14 19.44 -63.90
C ASN A 38 -3.43 18.97 -64.59
N LEU A 39 -4.46 19.83 -64.63
CA LEU A 39 -5.69 19.54 -65.37
C LEU A 39 -5.42 19.32 -66.86
N GLN A 40 -4.60 20.18 -67.47
CA GLN A 40 -4.21 20.03 -68.88
C GLN A 40 -3.48 18.71 -69.10
N SER A 41 -2.54 18.35 -68.23
CA SER A 41 -1.82 17.07 -68.32
C SER A 41 -2.75 15.86 -68.19
N LEU A 42 -3.81 15.95 -67.38
CA LEU A 42 -4.82 14.89 -67.25
C LEU A 42 -5.72 14.82 -68.49
N LEU A 43 -6.06 15.96 -69.09
CA LEU A 43 -6.81 16.04 -70.33
C LEU A 43 -6.01 15.45 -71.50
N ASP A 44 -4.72 15.76 -71.59
CA ASP A 44 -3.82 15.21 -72.59
C ASP A 44 -3.69 13.68 -72.47
N LYS A 45 -3.64 13.16 -71.23
CA LYS A 45 -3.68 11.70 -70.96
C LYS A 45 -4.98 11.03 -71.38
N LYS A 46 -6.06 11.80 -71.54
CA LYS A 46 -7.36 11.35 -72.06
C LYS A 46 -7.56 11.70 -73.52
N ASN A 47 -6.50 12.04 -74.24
CA ASN A 47 -6.53 12.41 -75.65
C ASN A 47 -7.47 13.61 -75.95
N GLY A 48 -7.58 14.57 -75.02
CA GLY A 48 -8.47 15.72 -75.17
C GLY A 48 -9.95 15.44 -74.83
N ASP A 49 -10.30 14.22 -74.40
CA ASP A 49 -11.68 13.89 -74.00
C ASP A 49 -12.02 14.47 -72.62
N SER A 50 -12.65 15.64 -72.63
CA SER A 50 -13.10 16.34 -71.43
C SER A 50 -14.20 15.60 -70.67
N VAL A 51 -15.03 14.82 -71.36
CA VAL A 51 -16.14 14.07 -70.75
C VAL A 51 -15.59 12.88 -69.97
N ALA A 52 -14.64 12.14 -70.56
CA ALA A 52 -13.96 11.04 -69.87
C ALA A 52 -13.15 11.53 -68.66
N LEU A 53 -12.48 12.69 -68.76
CA LEU A 53 -11.78 13.30 -67.63
C LEU A 53 -12.76 13.70 -66.52
N ALA A 54 -13.86 14.39 -66.86
CA ALA A 54 -14.86 14.80 -65.89
C ALA A 54 -15.51 13.61 -65.16
N ALA A 55 -15.81 12.53 -65.88
CA ALA A 55 -16.34 11.30 -65.30
C ALA A 55 -15.36 10.66 -64.30
N GLN A 56 -14.06 10.62 -64.63
CA GLN A 56 -13.03 10.13 -63.73
C GLN A 56 -12.90 11.00 -62.47
N LEU A 57 -12.82 12.32 -62.62
CA LEU A 57 -12.70 13.23 -61.49
C LEU A 57 -13.92 13.16 -60.56
N LEU A 58 -15.12 12.97 -61.11
CA LEU A 58 -16.34 12.77 -60.33
C LEU A 58 -16.29 11.46 -59.53
N ALA A 59 -15.84 10.37 -60.16
CA ALA A 59 -15.69 9.08 -59.50
C ALA A 59 -14.67 9.14 -58.35
N GLU A 60 -13.49 9.70 -58.61
CA GLU A 60 -12.44 9.91 -57.60
C GLU A 60 -12.91 10.84 -56.46
N ASN A 61 -13.66 11.90 -56.78
CA ASN A 61 -14.23 12.78 -55.76
C ASN A 61 -15.22 12.06 -54.85
N ASN A 62 -16.06 11.19 -55.41
CA ASN A 62 -17.00 10.38 -54.63
C ASN A 62 -16.27 9.38 -53.72
N GLU A 63 -15.23 8.71 -54.22
CA GLU A 63 -14.40 7.79 -53.44
C GLU A 63 -13.64 8.50 -52.31
N ALA A 64 -13.09 9.69 -52.60
CA ALA A 64 -12.42 10.51 -51.61
C ALA A 64 -13.38 10.97 -50.50
N ARG A 65 -14.61 11.37 -50.86
CA ARG A 65 -15.66 11.74 -49.89
C ARG A 65 -16.00 10.56 -48.98
N GLU A 66 -16.14 9.37 -49.55
CA GLU A 66 -16.47 8.18 -48.77
C GLU A 66 -15.31 7.80 -47.84
N THR A 67 -14.08 7.86 -48.32
CA THR A 67 -12.88 7.64 -47.49
C THR A 67 -12.78 8.66 -46.34
N ILE A 68 -13.04 9.94 -46.61
CA ILE A 68 -13.05 10.97 -45.56
C ILE A 68 -14.16 10.68 -44.53
N ARG A 69 -15.32 10.20 -44.98
CA ARG A 69 -16.44 9.85 -44.09
C ARG A 69 -16.08 8.68 -43.16
N THR A 70 -15.47 7.62 -43.70
CA THR A 70 -15.04 6.45 -42.90
C THR A 70 -13.93 6.82 -41.93
N GLN A 71 -12.89 7.54 -42.39
CA GLN A 71 -11.79 7.98 -41.54
C GLN A 71 -12.26 8.89 -40.41
N ARG A 72 -13.19 9.82 -40.67
CA ARG A 72 -13.78 10.67 -39.61
C ARG A 72 -14.55 9.83 -38.60
N ALA A 73 -15.34 8.86 -39.06
CA ALA A 73 -16.06 7.97 -38.16
C ALA A 73 -15.11 7.13 -37.28
N ASP A 74 -13.99 6.67 -37.82
CA ASP A 74 -13.02 5.89 -37.06
C ASP A 74 -12.19 6.74 -36.10
N LEU A 75 -11.79 7.95 -36.49
CA LEU A 75 -11.14 8.91 -35.60
C LEU A 75 -12.06 9.31 -34.43
N GLN A 76 -13.36 9.43 -34.68
CA GLN A 76 -14.33 9.73 -33.64
C GLN A 76 -14.47 8.58 -32.63
N LYS A 77 -14.35 7.31 -33.06
CA LYS A 77 -14.33 6.15 -32.14
C LYS A 77 -13.05 6.06 -31.31
N LEU A 78 -11.94 6.52 -31.86
CA LEU A 78 -10.63 6.56 -31.21
C LEU A 78 -10.44 7.80 -30.33
N GLN A 79 -11.41 8.72 -30.35
CA GLN A 79 -11.33 9.93 -29.56
C GLN A 79 -11.38 9.58 -28.08
N VAL A 80 -10.34 10.01 -27.36
CA VAL A 80 -10.28 9.88 -25.91
C VAL A 80 -11.41 10.72 -25.31
N PRO A 81 -12.26 10.17 -24.43
CA PRO A 81 -13.31 10.93 -23.76
C PRO A 81 -12.75 12.14 -23.03
N GLU A 82 -13.58 13.16 -22.83
CA GLU A 82 -13.18 14.33 -22.04
C GLU A 82 -12.76 13.91 -20.63
N GLY A 83 -11.58 14.36 -20.19
CA GLY A 83 -10.96 13.93 -18.93
C GLY A 83 -10.25 12.58 -18.97
N GLY A 84 -10.25 11.88 -20.12
CA GLY A 84 -9.49 10.65 -20.32
C GLY A 84 -8.00 10.93 -20.51
N VAL A 85 -7.16 10.02 -20.01
CA VAL A 85 -5.70 10.07 -20.16
C VAL A 85 -5.23 8.83 -20.92
N VAL A 86 -4.41 9.03 -21.95
CA VAL A 86 -3.77 7.94 -22.67
C VAL A 86 -2.49 7.56 -21.95
N LEU A 87 -2.41 6.32 -21.48
CA LEU A 87 -1.22 5.78 -20.84
C LEU A 87 -0.41 4.95 -21.83
N THR A 88 0.91 5.01 -21.73
CA THR A 88 1.76 3.99 -22.38
C THR A 88 1.53 2.63 -21.72
N LYS A 89 2.03 1.54 -22.33
CA LYS A 89 1.89 0.19 -21.76
C LYS A 89 2.54 0.08 -20.39
N GLU A 90 3.71 0.70 -20.23
CA GLU A 90 4.47 0.74 -18.98
C GLU A 90 3.72 1.54 -17.91
N GLN A 91 3.16 2.69 -18.28
CA GLN A 91 2.35 3.50 -17.39
C GLN A 91 1.05 2.80 -16.98
N ALA A 92 0.41 2.08 -17.89
CA ALA A 92 -0.78 1.31 -17.60
C ALA A 92 -0.49 0.15 -16.63
N ALA A 93 0.66 -0.51 -16.76
CA ALA A 93 1.10 -1.54 -15.82
C ALA A 93 1.35 -0.95 -14.43
N ALA A 94 2.10 0.15 -14.33
CA ALA A 94 2.35 0.83 -13.05
C ALA A 94 1.06 1.33 -12.40
N TRP A 95 0.11 1.83 -13.19
CA TRP A 95 -1.20 2.25 -12.69
C TRP A 95 -2.04 1.08 -12.17
N ALA A 96 -2.02 -0.06 -12.86
CA ALA A 96 -2.71 -1.26 -12.41
C ALA A 96 -2.12 -1.81 -11.11
N GLU A 97 -0.78 -1.80 -10.98
CA GLU A 97 -0.09 -2.15 -9.72
C GLU A 97 -0.49 -1.19 -8.59
N TYR A 98 -0.54 0.12 -8.86
CA TYR A 98 -0.98 1.11 -7.87
C TYR A 98 -2.42 0.85 -7.41
N GLN A 99 -3.34 0.59 -8.34
CA GLN A 99 -4.73 0.29 -8.02
C GLN A 99 -4.89 -1.01 -7.19
N ALA A 100 -3.98 -1.97 -7.35
CA ALA A 100 -3.99 -3.21 -6.56
C ALA A 100 -3.75 -2.97 -5.06
N HIS A 101 -3.15 -1.84 -4.66
CA HIS A 101 -2.97 -1.48 -3.24
C HIS A 101 -4.26 -1.02 -2.55
N GLY A 102 -5.33 -0.76 -3.32
CA GLY A 102 -6.62 -0.28 -2.86
C GLY A 102 -6.86 1.18 -3.19
N THR A 103 -7.91 1.75 -2.63
CA THR A 103 -8.21 3.17 -2.84
C THR A 103 -7.20 4.06 -2.10
N PRO A 104 -6.93 5.29 -2.55
CA PRO A 104 -6.05 6.21 -1.84
C PRO A 104 -6.48 6.44 -0.38
N ALA A 105 -7.78 6.42 -0.10
CA ALA A 105 -8.33 6.52 1.26
C ALA A 105 -7.94 5.29 2.11
N GLU A 106 -8.10 4.08 1.59
CA GLU A 106 -7.71 2.85 2.28
C GLU A 106 -6.21 2.79 2.56
N VAL A 107 -5.38 3.18 1.58
CA VAL A 107 -3.92 3.23 1.73
C VAL A 107 -3.55 4.22 2.84
N LYS A 108 -4.16 5.41 2.87
CA LYS A 108 -3.94 6.40 3.93
C LYS A 108 -4.32 5.85 5.30
N THR A 109 -5.49 5.24 5.42
CA THR A 109 -5.95 4.62 6.68
C THR A 109 -4.99 3.51 7.15
N LYS A 110 -4.51 2.66 6.25
CA LYS A 110 -3.51 1.62 6.57
C LYS A 110 -2.21 2.22 7.10
N ILE A 111 -1.74 3.32 6.50
CA ILE A 111 -0.52 4.02 6.95
C ILE A 111 -0.71 4.60 8.35
N GLU A 112 -1.82 5.31 8.58
CA GLU A 112 -2.12 5.92 9.88
C GLU A 112 -2.29 4.86 10.98
N THR A 113 -3.00 3.77 10.67
CA THR A 113 -3.19 2.64 11.59
C THR A 113 -1.85 1.95 11.87
N GLY A 114 -1.01 1.75 10.85
CA GLY A 114 0.32 1.18 11.00
C GLY A 114 1.22 2.04 11.89
N ALA A 115 1.20 3.36 11.72
CA ALA A 115 1.96 4.29 12.55
C ALA A 115 1.51 4.24 14.03
N ALA A 116 0.19 4.22 14.28
CA ALA A 116 -0.35 4.07 15.63
C ALA A 116 0.07 2.75 16.27
N ALA A 117 -0.06 1.63 15.54
CA ALA A 117 0.33 0.31 16.03
C ALA A 117 1.83 0.20 16.33
N ILE A 118 2.69 0.89 15.57
CA ILE A 118 4.13 0.96 15.87
C ILE A 118 4.37 1.70 17.20
N GLY A 119 3.71 2.84 17.41
CA GLY A 119 3.80 3.60 18.66
C GLY A 119 3.33 2.81 19.88
N GLU A 120 2.19 2.12 19.77
CA GLU A 120 1.68 1.24 20.82
C GLU A 120 2.64 0.09 21.11
N ARG A 121 3.17 -0.57 20.07
CA ARG A 121 4.13 -1.67 20.23
C ARG A 121 5.40 -1.20 20.93
N ASP A 122 5.91 -0.02 20.59
CA ASP A 122 7.14 0.50 21.18
C ASP A 122 6.93 0.90 22.65
N THR A 123 5.76 1.46 22.98
CA THR A 123 5.34 1.72 24.36
C THR A 123 5.25 0.42 25.16
N LEU A 124 4.56 -0.61 24.65
CA LEU A 124 4.45 -1.91 25.30
C LEU A 124 5.80 -2.61 25.48
N LYS A 125 6.73 -2.46 24.53
CA LYS A 125 8.10 -2.98 24.65
C LYS A 125 8.85 -2.29 25.77
N GLN A 126 8.74 -0.97 25.89
CA GLN A 126 9.35 -0.20 26.97
C GLN A 126 8.78 -0.61 28.34
N GLU A 127 7.46 -0.73 28.46
CA GLU A 127 6.80 -1.19 29.69
C GLU A 127 7.25 -2.59 30.10
N LYS A 128 7.35 -3.53 29.15
CA LYS A 128 7.86 -4.88 29.41
C LYS A 128 9.32 -4.89 29.83
N ALA A 129 10.16 -4.10 29.18
CA ALA A 129 11.57 -3.98 29.55
C ALA A 129 11.71 -3.43 30.97
N LEU A 130 10.99 -2.35 31.30
CA LEU A 130 10.98 -1.76 32.64
C LEU A 130 10.47 -2.75 33.70
N THR A 131 9.43 -3.51 33.39
CA THR A 131 8.90 -4.54 34.29
C THR A 131 9.93 -5.62 34.56
N SER A 132 10.61 -6.12 33.53
CA SER A 132 11.67 -7.13 33.70
C SER A 132 12.87 -6.62 34.50
N VAL A 133 13.26 -5.36 34.29
CA VAL A 133 14.31 -4.68 35.07
C VAL A 133 13.88 -4.56 36.54
N ALA A 134 12.64 -4.13 36.78
CA ALA A 134 12.11 -3.96 38.12
C ALA A 134 11.99 -5.29 38.87
N GLU A 135 11.54 -6.35 38.21
CA GLU A 135 11.51 -7.72 38.75
C GLU A 135 12.91 -8.20 39.12
N ALA A 136 13.91 -8.00 38.25
CA ALA A 136 15.30 -8.38 38.53
C ALA A 136 15.90 -7.61 39.72
N ALA A 137 15.47 -6.36 39.91
CA ALA A 137 15.90 -5.51 41.02
C ALA A 137 15.08 -5.67 42.31
N GLY A 138 13.94 -6.38 42.26
CA GLY A 138 12.99 -6.47 43.37
C GLY A 138 12.25 -5.16 43.67
N TYR A 139 12.04 -4.29 42.67
CA TYR A 139 11.38 -3.00 42.82
C TYR A 139 10.03 -2.93 42.09
N LYS A 140 9.21 -1.93 42.44
CA LYS A 140 7.98 -1.62 41.71
C LYS A 140 8.28 -0.97 40.34
N PRO A 141 7.76 -1.50 39.21
CA PRO A 141 8.04 -0.99 37.87
C PRO A 141 7.73 0.50 37.71
N ARG A 142 6.57 0.96 38.19
CA ARG A 142 6.12 2.35 38.02
C ARG A 142 7.04 3.35 38.74
N VAL A 143 7.35 3.10 40.00
CA VAL A 143 8.22 3.98 40.80
C VAL A 143 9.65 3.96 40.25
N LEU A 144 10.13 2.79 39.83
CA LEU A 144 11.43 2.66 39.20
C LEU A 144 11.50 3.44 37.88
N GLY A 145 10.49 3.35 37.02
CA GLY A 145 10.41 4.08 35.76
C GLY A 145 10.45 5.59 35.95
N ASP A 146 9.70 6.12 36.92
CA ASP A 146 9.68 7.54 37.24
C ASP A 146 11.08 8.03 37.68
N ARG A 147 11.79 7.23 38.49
CA ARG A 147 13.15 7.56 38.95
C ARG A 147 14.19 7.47 37.83
N LEU A 148 14.16 6.39 37.03
CA LEU A 148 15.06 6.24 35.89
C LEU A 148 14.87 7.38 34.88
N THR A 149 13.64 7.84 34.67
CA THR A 149 13.36 8.95 33.75
C THR A 149 13.81 10.29 34.33
N ALA A 150 13.55 10.55 35.60
CA ALA A 150 13.97 11.79 36.28
C ALA A 150 15.50 11.97 36.27
N ASP A 151 16.23 10.89 36.51
CA ASP A 151 17.69 10.89 36.57
C ASP A 151 18.34 10.52 35.22
N LYS A 152 17.55 10.32 34.16
CA LYS A 152 17.98 9.92 32.81
C LYS A 152 18.91 8.69 32.78
N LEU A 153 18.59 7.69 33.60
CA LEU A 153 19.37 6.47 33.73
C LEU A 153 18.90 5.39 32.75
N THR A 154 19.85 4.69 32.15
CA THR A 154 19.57 3.52 31.31
C THR A 154 19.89 2.24 32.09
N PRO A 155 18.88 1.37 32.37
CA PRO A 155 19.10 0.12 33.07
C PRO A 155 19.61 -1.00 32.15
N GLU A 156 20.48 -1.86 32.67
CA GLU A 156 21.03 -3.04 32.00
C GLU A 156 20.99 -4.23 32.97
N VAL A 157 20.29 -5.32 32.60
CA VAL A 157 20.23 -6.54 33.41
C VAL A 157 21.39 -7.45 33.03
N ARG A 158 22.21 -7.83 34.01
CA ARG A 158 23.31 -8.79 33.85
C ARG A 158 23.11 -9.98 34.77
N GLU A 159 23.41 -11.17 34.27
CA GLU A 159 23.50 -12.36 35.11
C GLU A 159 24.92 -12.48 35.65
N ILE A 160 25.05 -12.47 36.97
CA ILE A 160 26.33 -12.70 37.65
C ILE A 160 26.22 -13.94 38.54
N ASP A 161 27.29 -14.72 38.61
CA ASP A 161 27.41 -15.84 39.53
C ASP A 161 27.79 -15.29 40.91
N GLN A 162 26.85 -15.31 41.85
CA GLN A 162 27.11 -15.07 43.26
C GLN A 162 26.88 -16.38 44.02
N ASP A 163 27.90 -16.84 44.74
CA ASP A 163 27.85 -18.05 45.58
C ASP A 163 27.37 -19.31 44.84
N GLY A 164 27.78 -19.48 43.57
CA GLY A 164 27.43 -20.63 42.73
C GLY A 164 25.98 -20.64 42.24
N LYS A 165 25.25 -19.52 42.38
CA LYS A 165 23.91 -19.31 41.83
C LYS A 165 23.94 -18.11 40.88
N LYS A 166 23.34 -18.29 39.71
CA LYS A 166 23.11 -17.20 38.75
C LYS A 166 22.03 -16.26 39.28
N VAL A 167 22.43 -15.06 39.68
CA VAL A 167 21.53 -14.00 40.14
C VAL A 167 21.48 -12.91 39.08
N LYS A 168 20.26 -12.47 38.72
CA LYS A 168 20.06 -11.32 37.84
C LYS A 168 20.28 -10.06 38.66
N VAL A 169 21.21 -9.23 38.22
CA VAL A 169 21.55 -7.96 38.87
C VAL A 169 21.44 -6.84 37.85
N VAL A 170 20.91 -5.71 38.29
CA VAL A 170 20.65 -4.56 37.42
C VAL A 170 21.72 -3.51 37.63
N TYR A 171 22.31 -3.05 36.54
CA TYR A 171 23.20 -1.89 36.49
C TYR A 171 22.46 -0.70 35.86
N VAL A 172 22.84 0.52 36.23
CA VAL A 172 22.35 1.75 35.61
C VAL A 172 23.50 2.60 35.11
N LYS A 173 23.30 3.21 33.95
CA LYS A 173 24.21 4.20 33.33
C LYS A 173 23.53 5.56 33.29
N GLY A 174 24.14 6.57 33.91
CA GLY A 174 23.71 7.97 33.77
C GLY A 174 24.43 8.71 32.64
N GLU A 175 24.21 10.02 32.54
CA GLU A 175 24.85 10.89 31.52
C GLU A 175 26.39 10.83 31.57
N ASP A 176 26.96 10.57 32.75
CA ASP A 176 28.41 10.40 32.96
C ASP A 176 28.98 9.08 32.40
N ASN A 177 28.16 8.21 31.80
CA ASN A 177 28.50 6.85 31.34
C ASN A 177 29.10 5.92 32.40
N LYS A 178 29.03 6.29 33.69
CA LYS A 178 29.47 5.44 34.79
C LYS A 178 28.41 4.38 35.09
N GLU A 179 28.84 3.14 35.13
CA GLU A 179 28.01 1.99 35.53
C GLU A 179 27.94 1.90 37.05
N HIS A 180 26.73 1.96 37.60
CA HIS A 180 26.48 1.73 39.02
C HIS A 180 25.53 0.56 39.21
N LEU A 181 25.72 -0.22 40.27
CA LEU A 181 24.72 -1.21 40.67
C LEU A 181 23.44 -0.45 41.05
N LEU A 182 22.30 -0.85 40.47
CA LEU A 182 21.03 -0.15 40.71
C LEU A 182 20.68 -0.11 42.20
N SER A 183 20.98 -1.17 42.95
CA SER A 183 20.71 -1.25 44.39
C SER A 183 21.60 -0.34 45.24
N GLU A 184 22.85 -0.10 44.82
CA GLU A 184 23.74 0.86 45.48
C GLU A 184 23.36 2.30 45.13
N TYR A 185 23.08 2.54 43.84
CA TYR A 185 22.63 3.85 43.35
C TYR A 185 21.32 4.28 44.02
N ALA A 186 20.35 3.36 44.14
CA ALA A 186 19.08 3.63 44.79
C ALA A 186 19.23 3.97 46.28
N LYS A 187 20.16 3.34 46.99
CA LYS A 187 20.44 3.68 48.40
C LYS A 187 21.09 5.05 48.54
N ALA A 188 21.97 5.43 47.62
CA ALA A 188 22.69 6.70 47.69
C ALA A 188 21.85 7.90 47.23
N ASN A 189 21.01 7.72 46.20
CA ASN A 189 20.31 8.83 45.55
C ASN A 189 18.79 8.84 45.79
N TRP A 190 18.20 7.69 46.15
CA TRP A 190 16.75 7.51 46.26
C TRP A 190 16.31 7.01 47.63
N GLU A 191 17.06 7.34 48.70
CA GLU A 191 16.79 6.88 50.07
C GLU A 191 15.32 7.08 50.48
N ASP A 192 14.79 8.29 50.27
CA ASP A 192 13.38 8.64 50.57
C ASP A 192 12.35 7.84 49.75
N TYR A 193 12.75 7.31 48.60
CA TYR A 193 11.89 6.54 47.70
C TYR A 193 12.04 5.02 47.90
N LEU A 194 13.00 4.55 48.71
CA LEU A 194 13.18 3.12 48.98
C LEU A 194 11.92 2.45 49.53
N PRO A 195 11.13 3.06 50.44
CA PRO A 195 9.86 2.47 50.87
C PRO A 195 8.86 2.31 49.72
N ALA A 196 8.79 3.29 48.81
CA ALA A 196 7.91 3.22 47.65
C ALA A 196 8.41 2.21 46.59
N LEU A 197 9.72 2.07 46.43
CA LEU A 197 10.37 1.14 45.52
C LEU A 197 10.23 -0.31 45.97
N THR A 198 10.33 -0.58 47.28
CA THR A 198 10.38 -1.94 47.85
C THR A 198 9.08 -2.39 48.52
N ALA A 199 8.06 -1.53 48.64
CA ALA A 199 6.79 -1.87 49.31
C ALA A 199 6.08 -3.09 48.68
N GLN A 200 6.46 -4.28 49.14
CA GLN A 200 5.88 -5.55 48.77
C GLN A 200 4.61 -5.75 49.61
N GLY A 201 3.44 -5.57 48.99
CA GLY A 201 2.16 -6.10 49.48
C GLY A 201 1.71 -5.68 50.88
N SER A 202 1.30 -4.42 51.08
CA SER A 202 0.39 -4.05 52.17
C SER A 202 -0.54 -2.94 51.68
N GLY A 203 -1.61 -3.36 51.03
CA GLY A 203 -2.61 -2.48 50.45
C GLY A 203 -3.57 -3.29 49.59
N THR A 204 -4.56 -3.90 50.25
CA THR A 204 -5.83 -4.30 49.63
C THR A 204 -6.35 -3.12 48.82
N GLY A 205 -6.31 -3.27 47.50
CA GLY A 205 -6.72 -2.25 46.54
C GLY A 205 -7.20 -2.92 45.26
N ASN A 206 -8.20 -3.80 45.39
CA ASN A 206 -9.16 -3.97 44.33
C ASN A 206 -9.84 -2.61 44.16
N GLU A 207 -9.49 -1.87 43.11
CA GLU A 207 -10.45 -1.07 42.33
C GLU A 207 -9.74 -0.29 41.22
N GLN A 208 -10.37 -0.34 40.04
CA GLN A 208 -10.19 0.57 38.89
C GLN A 208 -8.99 0.33 37.94
N GLN A 209 -8.98 -0.85 37.32
CA GLN A 209 -8.83 -0.87 35.85
C GLN A 209 -10.20 -0.60 35.22
N GLN A 210 -10.50 0.67 34.97
CA GLN A 210 -11.57 1.05 34.06
C GLN A 210 -11.17 0.62 32.65
N ASN A 211 -11.76 -0.50 32.23
CA ASN A 211 -11.93 -0.91 30.85
C ASN A 211 -12.40 0.28 29.99
N ASN A 212 -11.50 0.90 29.24
CA ASN A 212 -11.87 1.65 28.04
C ASN A 212 -11.69 0.75 26.82
N VAL A 213 -12.50 -0.30 26.75
CA VAL A 213 -12.75 -1.02 25.49
C VAL A 213 -14.04 -0.42 24.95
N LEU A 214 -13.93 0.36 23.88
CA LEU A 214 -15.08 0.80 23.07
C LEU A 214 -15.87 -0.45 22.64
N ARG A 215 -16.94 -0.74 23.39
CA ARG A 215 -17.94 -1.72 23.01
C ARG A 215 -18.78 -1.10 21.90
N VAL A 216 -18.51 -1.52 20.67
CA VAL A 216 -19.52 -1.50 19.61
C VAL A 216 -20.65 -2.41 20.09
N ALA A 217 -21.82 -1.80 20.29
CA ALA A 217 -23.03 -2.50 20.69
C ALA A 217 -23.50 -3.39 19.53
N LEU A 218 -23.46 -4.71 19.73
CA LEU A 218 -24.28 -5.65 18.98
C LEU A 218 -25.05 -6.49 20.01
N GLY A 219 -26.37 -6.31 20.00
CA GLY A 219 -27.28 -6.91 20.98
C GLY A 219 -27.25 -8.43 20.95
N GLY A 220 -27.51 -9.03 22.11
CA GLY A 220 -27.63 -10.48 22.24
C GLY A 220 -27.61 -10.94 23.68
N ASN A 221 -28.81 -11.04 24.25
CA ASN A 221 -29.10 -11.51 25.59
C ASN A 221 -28.71 -13.00 25.77
N GLY A 222 -28.01 -13.36 26.86
CA GLY A 222 -28.10 -14.71 27.42
C GLY A 222 -26.79 -15.48 27.70
N SER A 223 -26.50 -15.60 29.00
CA SER A 223 -25.95 -16.78 29.69
C SER A 223 -24.50 -17.24 29.45
N SER A 224 -23.70 -17.05 30.49
CA SER A 224 -22.37 -17.60 30.70
C SER A 224 -22.38 -19.13 30.85
N ALA A 225 -21.68 -19.83 29.96
CA ALA A 225 -21.12 -21.17 30.23
C ALA A 225 -19.91 -21.39 29.32
N THR A 226 -18.71 -21.23 29.87
CA THR A 226 -17.45 -21.55 29.21
C THR A 226 -17.27 -23.06 29.17
N THR A 227 -17.85 -23.73 28.17
CA THR A 227 -17.45 -25.08 27.77
C THR A 227 -16.61 -24.95 26.51
N THR A 228 -15.33 -25.33 26.59
CA THR A 228 -14.42 -25.42 25.44
C THR A 228 -15.02 -26.37 24.41
N ARG A 229 -15.70 -25.83 23.39
CA ARG A 229 -16.25 -26.63 22.29
C ARG A 229 -15.14 -27.08 21.38
N THR A 230 -15.10 -28.37 21.04
CA THR A 230 -14.14 -28.88 20.06
C THR A 230 -14.49 -28.37 18.66
N PRO A 231 -13.52 -28.29 17.73
CA PRO A 231 -13.77 -27.84 16.36
C PRO A 231 -14.89 -28.61 15.65
N GLU A 232 -15.08 -29.89 15.99
CA GLU A 232 -16.14 -30.75 15.47
C GLU A 232 -17.54 -30.35 15.94
N GLN A 233 -17.67 -29.91 17.20
CA GLN A 233 -18.94 -29.41 17.74
C GLN A 233 -19.35 -28.09 17.09
N ILE A 234 -18.37 -27.25 16.73
CA ILE A 234 -18.61 -26.00 16.00
C ILE A 234 -19.09 -26.30 14.57
N ALA A 235 -18.51 -27.30 13.91
CA ALA A 235 -18.91 -27.69 12.56
C ALA A 235 -20.32 -28.31 12.51
N ALA A 236 -20.70 -29.08 13.53
CA ALA A 236 -22.03 -29.66 13.64
C ALA A 236 -23.12 -28.59 13.88
N ASP A 237 -22.86 -27.62 14.77
CA ASP A 237 -23.78 -26.50 15.03
C ASP A 237 -23.98 -25.64 13.77
N LYS A 238 -22.90 -25.38 13.01
CA LYS A 238 -22.98 -24.64 11.74
C LYS A 238 -23.78 -25.36 10.66
N LYS A 239 -23.84 -26.70 10.68
CA LYS A 239 -24.65 -27.49 9.77
C LYS A 239 -26.12 -27.54 10.20
N SER A 240 -26.36 -27.45 11.51
CA SER A 240 -27.68 -27.37 12.15
C SER A 240 -28.35 -25.99 11.98
N SER A 241 -27.58 -24.90 11.99
CA SER A 241 -28.12 -23.53 11.90
C SER A 241 -28.67 -23.16 10.51
N GLY A 242 -28.47 -24.00 9.49
CA GLY A 242 -29.05 -23.78 8.17
C GLY A 242 -28.46 -22.61 7.38
N ASP A 243 -27.35 -21.99 7.84
CA ASP A 243 -26.75 -20.79 7.23
C ASP A 243 -25.91 -21.05 5.97
N TYR A 244 -26.00 -22.23 5.35
CA TYR A 244 -25.44 -22.50 4.02
C TYR A 244 -26.51 -23.05 3.09
N SER A 245 -27.28 -22.12 2.50
CA SER A 245 -27.74 -22.27 1.12
C SER A 245 -26.92 -21.30 0.28
N MET A 246 -25.94 -21.84 -0.43
CA MET A 246 -25.37 -21.42 -1.73
C MET A 246 -24.26 -22.40 -2.09
#